data_AF-A0A6I2M1P1-F1
#
_entry.id   AF-A0A6I2M1P1-F1
#
_cell.length_a   1.000
_cell.length_b   1.000
_cell.length_c   1.000
_cell.angle_alpha   90.00
_cell.angle_beta   90.00
_cell.angle_gamma   90.00
#
_symmetry.space_group_name_H-M   'P 1'
#
loop_
_entity.id
_entity.type
_entity.pdbx_description
1 polymer ?
#
loop_
_entity_poly.entity_id
_entity_poly.type
_entity_poly.pdbx_seq_one_letter_code
_entity_poly.pdbx_strand_id
1 'polypeptide(L)'
;MTRYRFLALSQPLLLALGLALPAAAQDALEAPLPVLVASSGQALDAFAVQTLLTRAGVEVQYDPVATAEKLEGIGTLVLAMGASVKGFGAAGITAETELARTQELLDAAEAAGITVIGVHIGGEERRGGLSEQFINLVSSEADALVVWPAGNADGYFDGVAEQRDIPLFTVDQPMQVGTVLTEQVLDQP
;
A
#
# COMPACT_ATOMS: atom_id res chain seq x y z
N MET A 1 56.45 59.30 -13.67
CA MET A 1 56.77 57.94 -13.15
C MET A 1 55.81 57.61 -12.03
N THR A 2 54.88 56.68 -12.23
CA THR A 2 54.36 55.71 -11.23
C THR A 2 53.34 54.85 -11.97
N ARG A 3 53.68 53.56 -12.13
CA ARG A 3 52.90 52.56 -12.88
C ARG A 3 51.94 51.89 -11.91
N TYR A 4 50.62 51.97 -12.15
CA TYR A 4 49.66 51.09 -11.49
C TYR A 4 49.37 49.90 -12.39
N ARG A 5 49.92 48.74 -12.00
CA ARG A 5 49.60 47.42 -12.56
C ARG A 5 48.24 46.98 -12.00
N PHE A 6 47.22 46.91 -12.83
CA PHE A 6 45.99 46.21 -12.49
C PHE A 6 46.23 44.71 -12.68
N LEU A 7 46.28 43.96 -11.57
CA LEU A 7 46.19 42.50 -11.57
C LEU A 7 44.77 42.11 -11.99
N ALA A 8 44.64 41.44 -13.13
CA ALA A 8 43.41 40.75 -13.52
C ALA A 8 43.27 39.50 -12.65
N LEU A 9 42.33 39.52 -11.71
CA LEU A 9 41.97 38.39 -10.88
C LEU A 9 40.92 37.55 -11.64
N SER A 10 41.36 36.53 -12.36
CA SER A 10 40.47 35.59 -13.05
C SER A 10 39.86 34.60 -12.05
N GLN A 11 38.58 34.73 -11.74
CA GLN A 11 37.83 33.68 -11.04
C GLN A 11 37.60 32.48 -11.99
N PRO A 12 37.90 31.24 -11.59
CA PRO A 12 37.42 30.08 -12.32
C PRO A 12 35.91 29.92 -12.04
N LEU A 13 35.11 30.03 -13.10
CA LEU A 13 33.69 29.68 -13.12
C LEU A 13 33.60 28.14 -13.01
N LEU A 14 33.32 27.63 -11.82
CA LEU A 14 32.96 26.23 -11.62
C LEU A 14 31.60 25.98 -12.25
N LEU A 15 31.59 25.34 -13.43
CA LEU A 15 30.40 24.81 -14.06
C LEU A 15 29.98 23.54 -13.30
N ALA A 16 29.05 23.67 -12.36
CA ALA A 16 28.42 22.52 -11.71
C ALA A 16 27.51 21.84 -12.74
N LEU A 17 28.01 20.76 -13.36
CA LEU A 17 27.23 19.88 -14.21
C LEU A 17 26.28 19.08 -13.30
N GLY A 18 25.06 19.58 -13.11
CA GLY A 18 24.01 18.86 -12.40
C GLY A 18 23.64 17.60 -13.16
N LEU A 19 24.09 16.44 -12.67
CA LEU A 19 23.56 15.14 -13.05
C LEU A 19 22.11 15.09 -12.53
N ALA A 20 21.15 15.38 -13.41
CA ALA A 20 19.75 15.05 -13.17
C ALA A 20 19.65 13.53 -13.21
N LEU A 21 19.53 12.90 -12.04
CA LEU A 21 19.10 11.52 -11.95
C LEU A 21 17.67 11.45 -12.51
N PRO A 22 17.34 10.50 -13.39
CA PRO A 22 15.95 10.27 -13.74
C PRO A 22 15.21 9.90 -12.44
N ALA A 23 14.13 10.61 -12.13
CA ALA A 23 13.16 10.12 -11.17
C ALA A 23 12.70 8.76 -11.70
N ALA A 24 12.93 7.68 -10.94
CA ALA A 24 12.36 6.39 -11.28
C ALA A 24 10.84 6.59 -11.36
N ALA A 25 10.28 6.40 -12.55
CA ALA A 25 8.85 6.22 -12.67
C ALA A 25 8.54 4.94 -11.85
N GLN A 26 7.71 5.05 -10.83
CA GLN A 26 7.11 3.86 -10.23
C GLN A 26 6.20 3.29 -11.31
N ASP A 27 6.63 2.20 -11.94
CA ASP A 27 5.83 1.51 -12.95
C ASP A 27 4.50 1.06 -12.31
N ALA A 28 3.41 1.17 -13.06
CA ALA A 28 2.13 0.62 -12.66
C ALA A 28 2.28 -0.89 -12.44
N LEU A 29 1.61 -1.42 -11.42
CA LEU A 29 1.45 -2.86 -11.25
C LEU A 29 0.24 -3.31 -12.09
N GLU A 30 0.35 -4.45 -12.75
CA GLU A 30 -0.74 -5.07 -13.52
C GLU A 30 -1.27 -6.30 -12.76
N ALA A 31 -1.94 -6.06 -11.62
CA ALA A 31 -2.44 -7.13 -10.77
C ALA A 31 -3.71 -7.79 -11.37
N PRO A 32 -3.76 -9.13 -11.54
CA PRO A 32 -4.82 -9.78 -12.32
C PRO A 32 -6.21 -9.75 -11.67
N LEU A 33 -7.24 -9.67 -12.50
CA LEU A 33 -8.63 -9.93 -12.10
C LEU A 33 -8.92 -11.45 -12.02
N PRO A 34 -9.94 -11.90 -11.26
CA PRO A 34 -10.85 -11.15 -10.39
C PRO A 34 -10.24 -10.70 -9.05
N VAL A 35 -10.81 -9.66 -8.44
CA VAL A 35 -10.38 -9.14 -7.13
C VAL A 35 -11.25 -9.69 -5.99
N LEU A 36 -10.61 -10.17 -4.93
CA LEU A 36 -11.22 -10.38 -3.63
C LEU A 36 -10.77 -9.28 -2.66
N VAL A 37 -11.70 -8.58 -2.03
CA VAL A 37 -11.43 -7.62 -0.95
C VAL A 37 -11.79 -8.25 0.38
N ALA A 38 -10.82 -8.28 1.30
CA ALA A 38 -11.00 -8.77 2.67
C ALA A 38 -10.42 -7.81 3.71
N SER A 39 -10.78 -8.01 4.97
CA SER A 39 -10.21 -7.26 6.09
C SER A 39 -9.10 -8.05 6.75
N SER A 40 -8.09 -7.35 7.26
CA SER A 40 -7.21 -7.84 8.31
C SER A 40 -7.33 -6.90 9.51
N GLY A 41 -8.05 -7.34 10.54
CA GLY A 41 -8.31 -6.57 11.77
C GLY A 41 -9.75 -6.04 11.90
N GLN A 42 -10.66 -6.45 11.02
CA GLN A 42 -12.10 -6.15 11.05
C GLN A 42 -12.43 -4.64 11.06
N ALA A 43 -11.57 -3.81 10.50
CA ALA A 43 -11.87 -2.40 10.25
C ALA A 43 -12.84 -2.22 9.08
N LEU A 44 -13.59 -1.12 9.09
CA LEU A 44 -14.50 -0.75 8.00
C LEU A 44 -13.76 -0.33 6.72
N ASP A 45 -12.44 -0.24 6.78
CA ASP A 45 -11.57 0.14 5.66
C ASP A 45 -11.76 -0.84 4.48
N ALA A 46 -11.91 -2.15 4.74
CA ALA A 46 -12.20 -3.15 3.69
C ALA A 46 -13.52 -2.86 2.95
N PHE A 47 -14.56 -2.49 3.70
CA PHE A 47 -15.85 -2.11 3.12
C PHE A 47 -15.76 -0.79 2.33
N ALA A 48 -14.94 0.17 2.80
CA ALA A 48 -14.71 1.40 2.05
C ALA A 48 -13.98 1.10 0.72
N VAL A 49 -12.94 0.28 0.76
CA VAL A 49 -12.17 -0.14 -0.43
C VAL A 49 -13.05 -0.85 -1.45
N GLN A 50 -13.82 -1.88 -1.06
CA GLN A 50 -14.70 -2.59 -2.00
C GLN A 50 -15.76 -1.65 -2.62
N THR A 51 -16.28 -0.70 -1.83
CA THR A 51 -17.26 0.27 -2.31
C THR A 51 -16.64 1.19 -3.36
N LEU A 52 -15.41 1.65 -3.12
CA LEU A 52 -14.72 2.59 -4.00
C LEU A 52 -14.23 1.91 -5.29
N LEU A 53 -13.77 0.66 -5.22
CA LEU A 53 -13.50 -0.17 -6.40
C LEU A 53 -14.75 -0.40 -7.23
N THR A 54 -15.86 -0.79 -6.60
CA THR A 54 -17.15 -0.98 -7.29
C THR A 54 -17.60 0.32 -7.98
N ARG A 55 -17.43 1.47 -7.31
CA ARG A 55 -17.75 2.80 -7.90
C ARG A 55 -16.82 3.18 -9.04
N ALA A 56 -15.58 2.68 -9.04
CA ALA A 56 -14.63 2.84 -10.13
C ALA A 56 -14.89 1.88 -11.31
N GLY A 57 -15.89 0.99 -11.20
CA GLY A 57 -16.29 0.08 -12.27
C GLY A 57 -15.66 -1.31 -12.19
N VAL A 58 -14.91 -1.60 -11.12
CA VAL A 58 -14.29 -2.91 -10.90
C VAL A 58 -15.28 -3.85 -10.22
N GLU A 59 -15.52 -5.01 -10.81
CA GLU A 59 -16.27 -6.08 -10.14
C GLU A 59 -15.38 -6.72 -9.07
N VAL A 60 -15.85 -6.70 -7.82
CA VAL A 60 -15.11 -7.22 -6.67
C VAL A 60 -15.93 -8.25 -5.92
N GLN A 61 -15.27 -9.33 -5.50
CA GLN A 61 -15.79 -10.19 -4.45
C GLN A 61 -15.43 -9.55 -3.10
N TYR A 62 -16.38 -9.49 -2.18
CA TYR A 62 -16.15 -8.93 -0.84
C TYR A 62 -16.50 -9.96 0.24
N ASP A 63 -15.52 -10.30 1.05
CA ASP A 63 -15.69 -11.12 2.24
C ASP A 63 -14.72 -10.64 3.34
N PRO A 64 -15.21 -9.91 4.37
CA PRO A 64 -14.35 -9.34 5.40
C PRO A 64 -13.66 -10.40 6.27
N VAL A 65 -14.11 -11.65 6.24
CA VAL A 65 -13.57 -12.78 7.00
C VAL A 65 -13.15 -13.93 6.09
N ALA A 66 -12.76 -13.60 4.85
CA ALA A 66 -12.34 -14.57 3.85
C ALA A 66 -11.34 -15.60 4.40
N THR A 67 -11.51 -16.85 4.02
CA THR A 67 -10.56 -17.94 4.26
C THR A 67 -9.96 -18.40 2.93
N ALA A 68 -8.98 -19.30 2.97
CA ALA A 68 -8.31 -19.83 1.78
C ALA A 68 -9.28 -20.38 0.71
N GLU A 69 -10.45 -20.91 1.12
CA GLU A 69 -11.48 -21.39 0.18
C GLU A 69 -12.03 -20.29 -0.75
N LYS A 70 -11.95 -19.02 -0.34
CA LYS A 70 -12.40 -17.87 -1.13
C LYS A 70 -11.41 -17.43 -2.20
N LEU A 71 -10.21 -18.01 -2.21
CA LEU A 71 -9.17 -17.68 -3.19
C LEU A 71 -9.32 -18.42 -4.52
N GLU A 72 -10.22 -19.41 -4.61
CA GLU A 72 -10.41 -20.15 -5.86
C GLU A 72 -10.85 -19.22 -7.01
N GLY A 73 -10.03 -19.17 -8.06
CA GLY A 73 -10.28 -18.33 -9.24
C GLY A 73 -10.06 -16.83 -9.02
N ILE A 74 -9.47 -16.41 -7.90
CA ILE A 74 -9.06 -15.03 -7.63
C ILE A 74 -7.68 -14.78 -8.24
N GLY A 75 -7.50 -13.63 -8.88
CA GLY A 75 -6.20 -13.16 -9.39
C GLY A 75 -5.49 -12.22 -8.42
N THR A 76 -6.27 -11.39 -7.71
CA THR A 76 -5.75 -10.41 -6.75
C THR A 76 -6.53 -10.44 -5.44
N LEU A 77 -5.81 -10.52 -4.32
CA LEU A 77 -6.31 -10.34 -2.97
C LEU A 77 -5.97 -8.93 -2.47
N VAL A 78 -6.99 -8.10 -2.23
CA VAL A 78 -6.83 -6.78 -1.60
C VAL A 78 -7.16 -6.90 -0.11
N LEU A 79 -6.17 -6.68 0.75
CA LEU A 79 -6.32 -6.72 2.20
C LEU A 79 -6.27 -5.32 2.80
N ALA A 80 -7.38 -4.86 3.35
CA ALA A 80 -7.40 -3.62 4.13
C ALA A 80 -6.89 -3.86 5.56
N MET A 81 -5.83 -3.14 5.93
CA MET A 81 -5.06 -3.33 7.15
C MET A 81 -5.49 -2.33 8.23
N GLY A 82 -5.97 -2.84 9.36
CA GLY A 82 -6.25 -2.02 10.54
C GLY A 82 -7.22 -2.68 11.50
N ALA A 83 -7.05 -2.42 12.80
CA ALA A 83 -7.87 -3.04 13.83
C ALA A 83 -9.10 -2.21 14.19
N SER A 84 -10.24 -2.85 14.43
CA SER A 84 -11.44 -2.22 14.99
C SER A 84 -12.01 -3.03 16.15
N VAL A 85 -11.92 -2.50 17.38
CA VAL A 85 -12.50 -3.13 18.57
C VAL A 85 -14.00 -3.37 18.41
N LYS A 86 -14.72 -2.43 17.79
CA LYS A 86 -16.15 -2.59 17.48
C LYS A 86 -16.37 -3.66 16.41
N GLY A 87 -15.49 -3.72 15.40
CA GLY A 87 -15.52 -4.73 14.34
C GLY A 87 -15.37 -6.14 14.88
N PHE A 88 -14.37 -6.37 15.75
CA PHE A 88 -14.19 -7.63 16.46
C PHE A 88 -15.43 -8.06 17.25
N GLY A 89 -16.03 -7.12 18.00
CA GLY A 89 -17.25 -7.38 18.75
C GLY A 89 -18.43 -7.80 17.86
N ALA A 90 -18.57 -7.20 16.67
CA ALA A 90 -19.63 -7.54 15.72
C ALA A 90 -19.37 -8.87 14.99
N ALA A 91 -18.11 -9.15 14.65
CA ALA A 91 -17.70 -10.38 13.99
C ALA A 91 -17.69 -11.59 14.94
N GLY A 92 -17.63 -11.37 16.25
CA GLY A 92 -17.54 -12.44 17.24
C GLY A 92 -16.19 -13.16 17.24
N ILE A 93 -15.13 -12.50 16.79
CA ILE A 93 -13.77 -13.04 16.69
C ILE A 93 -12.78 -12.23 17.54
N THR A 94 -11.68 -12.85 17.95
CA THR A 94 -10.61 -12.17 18.68
C THR A 94 -9.51 -11.70 17.72
N ALA A 95 -8.66 -10.78 18.18
CA ALA A 95 -7.50 -10.37 17.40
C ALA A 95 -6.53 -11.52 17.12
N GLU A 96 -6.35 -12.43 18.08
CA GLU A 96 -5.50 -13.62 17.92
C GLU A 96 -6.02 -14.54 16.82
N THR A 97 -7.33 -14.85 16.85
CA THR A 97 -7.94 -15.69 15.80
C THR A 97 -7.91 -15.00 14.43
N GLU A 98 -8.02 -13.67 14.41
CA GLU A 98 -7.96 -12.88 13.17
C GLU A 98 -6.54 -12.82 12.59
N LEU A 99 -5.51 -12.72 13.43
CA LEU A 99 -4.11 -12.78 12.99
C LEU A 99 -3.81 -14.15 12.37
N ALA A 100 -4.22 -15.23 13.04
CA ALA A 100 -4.06 -16.58 12.51
C ALA A 100 -4.79 -16.76 11.17
N ARG A 101 -6.05 -16.32 11.07
CA ARG A 101 -6.82 -16.35 9.81
C ARG A 101 -6.12 -15.54 8.71
N THR A 102 -5.62 -14.35 9.04
CA THR A 102 -4.93 -13.49 8.07
C THR A 102 -3.66 -14.20 7.56
N GLN A 103 -2.85 -14.78 8.44
CA GLN A 103 -1.66 -15.54 8.05
C GLN A 103 -2.03 -16.70 7.13
N GLU A 104 -3.01 -17.53 7.52
CA GLU A 104 -3.46 -18.65 6.70
C GLU A 104 -3.96 -18.23 5.31
N LEU A 105 -4.62 -17.06 5.22
CA LEU A 105 -5.07 -16.50 3.95
C LEU A 105 -3.90 -16.01 3.09
N LEU A 106 -2.89 -15.36 3.69
CA LEU A 106 -1.69 -14.90 3.00
C LEU A 106 -0.86 -16.09 2.48
N ASP A 107 -0.61 -17.08 3.34
CA ASP A 107 0.11 -18.32 2.97
C ASP A 107 -0.56 -19.03 1.79
N ALA A 108 -1.90 -19.08 1.80
CA ALA A 108 -2.68 -19.70 0.72
C ALA A 108 -2.64 -18.87 -0.57
N ALA A 109 -2.63 -17.54 -0.47
CA ALA A 109 -2.50 -16.64 -1.62
C ALA A 109 -1.12 -16.79 -2.28
N GLU A 110 -0.05 -16.80 -1.47
CA GLU A 110 1.32 -17.02 -1.95
C GLU A 110 1.43 -18.40 -2.65
N ALA A 111 0.93 -19.46 -2.01
CA ALA A 111 0.97 -20.82 -2.57
C ALA A 111 0.20 -20.95 -3.89
N ALA A 112 -0.85 -20.14 -4.09
CA ALA A 112 -1.65 -20.09 -5.31
C ALA A 112 -1.11 -19.12 -6.37
N GLY A 113 -0.08 -18.32 -6.06
CA GLY A 113 0.46 -17.29 -6.94
C GLY A 113 -0.50 -16.11 -7.15
N ILE A 114 -1.34 -15.83 -6.16
CA ILE A 114 -2.30 -14.72 -6.17
C ILE A 114 -1.58 -13.45 -5.71
N THR A 115 -1.76 -12.36 -6.45
CA THR A 115 -1.16 -11.06 -6.08
C THR A 115 -1.83 -10.49 -4.83
N VAL A 116 -1.06 -10.15 -3.82
CA VAL A 116 -1.54 -9.56 -2.56
C VAL A 116 -1.29 -8.05 -2.52
N ILE A 117 -2.34 -7.26 -2.38
CA ILE A 117 -2.26 -5.80 -2.24
C ILE A 117 -2.65 -5.39 -0.83
N GLY A 118 -1.69 -4.87 -0.06
CA GLY A 118 -1.94 -4.32 1.27
C GLY A 118 -2.44 -2.89 1.18
N VAL A 119 -3.62 -2.60 1.74
CA VAL A 119 -4.23 -1.26 1.70
C VAL A 119 -4.37 -0.68 3.10
N HIS A 120 -3.85 0.54 3.31
CA HIS A 120 -4.03 1.28 4.55
C HIS A 120 -4.49 2.72 4.29
N ILE A 121 -5.77 2.98 4.56
CA ILE A 121 -6.39 4.31 4.42
C ILE A 121 -6.70 4.96 5.76
N GLY A 122 -6.16 4.42 6.85
CA GLY A 122 -6.23 5.02 8.18
C GLY A 122 -5.26 6.20 8.33
N GLY A 123 -5.59 7.15 9.21
CA GLY A 123 -4.68 8.24 9.56
C GLY A 123 -3.62 7.81 10.59
N GLU A 124 -2.80 8.75 11.03
CA GLU A 124 -1.74 8.54 12.03
C GLU A 124 -2.27 7.88 13.31
N GLU A 125 -3.51 8.19 13.72
CA GLU A 125 -4.17 7.59 14.88
C GLU A 125 -4.42 6.08 14.76
N ARG A 126 -4.26 5.54 13.54
CA ARG A 126 -4.41 4.12 13.21
C ARG A 126 -3.06 3.40 13.14
N ARG A 127 -1.94 4.11 13.32
CA ARG A 127 -0.60 3.55 13.49
C ARG A 127 -0.29 3.32 14.97
N GLY A 128 0.07 2.10 15.31
CA GLY A 128 0.24 1.64 16.69
C GLY A 128 -0.92 0.81 17.25
N GLY A 129 -0.75 0.40 18.51
CA GLY A 129 -1.72 -0.41 19.24
C GLY A 129 -2.03 -1.74 18.55
N LEU A 130 -3.31 -2.07 18.45
CA LEU A 130 -3.74 -3.34 17.84
C LEU A 130 -3.62 -3.34 16.31
N SER A 131 -3.77 -2.18 15.66
CA SER A 131 -3.64 -2.06 14.21
C SER A 131 -2.24 -2.45 13.73
N GLU A 132 -1.21 -2.11 14.51
CA GLU A 132 0.18 -2.35 14.14
C GLU A 132 0.47 -3.84 13.91
N GLN A 133 -0.21 -4.74 14.61
CA GLN A 133 -0.01 -6.19 14.43
C GLN A 133 -0.49 -6.64 13.03
N PHE A 134 -1.63 -6.12 12.57
CA PHE A 134 -2.18 -6.45 11.26
C PHE A 134 -1.44 -5.72 10.13
N ILE A 135 -1.01 -4.48 10.37
CA ILE A 135 -0.19 -3.71 9.44
C ILE A 135 1.14 -4.43 9.21
N ASN A 136 1.82 -4.85 10.29
CA ASN A 136 3.07 -5.59 10.18
C ASN A 136 2.89 -6.90 9.41
N LEU A 137 1.90 -7.70 9.79
CA LEU A 137 1.63 -9.00 9.16
C LEU A 137 1.40 -8.88 7.65
N VAL A 138 0.45 -8.05 7.24
CA VAL A 138 0.08 -7.96 5.81
C VAL A 138 1.18 -7.24 5.01
N SER A 139 1.79 -6.18 5.55
CA SER A 139 2.81 -5.44 4.80
C SER A 139 4.12 -6.21 4.63
N SER A 140 4.44 -7.18 5.49
CA SER A 140 5.60 -8.06 5.30
C SER A 140 5.40 -9.12 4.20
N GLU A 141 4.17 -9.32 3.72
CA GLU A 141 3.84 -10.39 2.77
C GLU A 141 3.18 -9.88 1.49
N ALA A 142 2.70 -8.62 1.45
CA ALA A 142 2.07 -8.03 0.27
C ALA A 142 3.04 -7.87 -0.92
N ASP A 143 2.56 -7.98 -2.15
CA ASP A 143 3.32 -7.71 -3.37
C ASP A 143 3.36 -6.22 -3.72
N ALA A 144 2.40 -5.44 -3.22
CA ALA A 144 2.40 -3.98 -3.27
C ALA A 144 1.58 -3.37 -2.13
N LEU A 145 1.86 -2.10 -1.86
CA LEU A 145 1.21 -1.33 -0.80
C LEU A 145 0.49 -0.12 -1.38
N VAL A 146 -0.72 0.15 -0.91
CA VAL A 146 -1.47 1.38 -1.23
C VAL A 146 -1.83 2.09 0.07
N VAL A 147 -1.25 3.26 0.31
CA VAL A 147 -1.32 3.92 1.61
C VAL A 147 -1.79 5.36 1.49
N TRP A 148 -2.58 5.81 2.46
CA TRP A 148 -2.83 7.23 2.66
C TRP A 148 -1.64 7.83 3.42
N PRO A 149 -0.96 8.89 2.92
CA PRO A 149 0.25 9.43 3.55
C PRO A 149 0.09 9.82 5.02
N ALA A 150 -1.12 10.20 5.46
CA ALA A 150 -1.38 10.48 6.87
C ALA A 150 -1.14 9.25 7.77
N GLY A 151 -1.45 8.05 7.28
CA GLY A 151 -1.15 6.78 7.96
C GLY A 151 0.30 6.32 7.82
N ASN A 152 1.14 7.08 7.09
CA ASN A 152 2.56 6.79 6.89
C ASN A 152 3.45 7.95 7.37
N ALA A 153 2.97 8.76 8.32
CA ALA A 153 3.73 9.89 8.85
C ALA A 153 5.07 9.48 9.51
N ASP A 154 5.18 8.22 9.96
CA ASP A 154 6.36 7.61 10.55
C ASP A 154 7.33 7.01 9.51
N GLY A 155 6.98 7.01 8.23
CA GLY A 155 7.77 6.43 7.15
C GLY A 155 7.85 4.90 7.16
N TYR A 156 7.00 4.22 7.94
CA TYR A 156 7.04 2.77 8.07
C TYR A 156 6.83 2.06 6.73
N PHE A 157 5.82 2.45 5.95
CA PHE A 157 5.50 1.77 4.70
C PHE A 157 6.57 2.05 3.63
N ASP A 158 7.22 3.22 3.67
CA ASP A 158 8.39 3.50 2.82
C ASP A 158 9.52 2.51 3.15
N GLY A 159 9.79 2.30 4.44
CA GLY A 159 10.81 1.37 4.90
C GLY A 159 10.52 -0.08 4.52
N VAL A 160 9.26 -0.52 4.62
CA VAL A 160 8.84 -1.86 4.19
C VAL A 160 9.00 -2.02 2.68
N ALA A 161 8.54 -1.04 1.91
CA ALA A 161 8.63 -1.07 0.45
C ALA A 161 10.07 -1.10 -0.05
N GLU A 162 10.96 -0.27 0.53
CA GLU A 162 12.38 -0.26 0.20
C GLU A 162 13.07 -1.57 0.61
N GLN A 163 12.77 -2.09 1.80
CA GLN A 163 13.40 -3.33 2.28
C GLN A 163 13.00 -4.54 1.44
N ARG A 164 11.75 -4.59 0.97
CA ARG A 164 11.19 -5.72 0.21
C ARG A 164 11.25 -5.54 -1.30
N ASP A 165 11.69 -4.37 -1.77
CA ASP A 165 11.70 -4.00 -3.19
C ASP A 165 10.32 -4.16 -3.86
N ILE A 166 9.28 -3.67 -3.17
CA ILE A 166 7.89 -3.71 -3.66
C ILE A 166 7.35 -2.31 -3.95
N PRO A 167 6.38 -2.16 -4.88
CA PRO A 167 5.73 -0.88 -5.14
C PRO A 167 4.96 -0.34 -3.93
N LEU A 168 5.10 0.96 -3.70
CA LEU A 168 4.31 1.74 -2.75
C LEU A 168 3.57 2.85 -3.50
N PHE A 169 2.25 2.74 -3.56
CA PHE A 169 1.36 3.74 -4.11
C PHE A 169 0.77 4.59 -2.99
N THR A 170 0.59 5.88 -3.26
CA THR A 170 -0.04 6.80 -2.32
C THR A 170 -1.38 7.30 -2.85
N VAL A 171 -2.33 7.50 -1.93
CA VAL A 171 -3.62 8.13 -2.22
C VAL A 171 -3.64 9.52 -1.58
N ASP A 172 -4.03 10.59 -2.27
CA ASP A 172 -4.08 11.92 -1.61
C ASP A 172 -5.19 11.96 -0.56
N GLN A 173 -6.31 11.27 -0.83
CA GLN A 173 -7.45 11.13 0.06
C GLN A 173 -7.91 9.67 0.13
N PRO A 174 -8.40 9.18 1.29
CA PRO A 174 -8.94 7.82 1.43
C PRO A 174 -9.98 7.45 0.37
N MET A 175 -10.81 8.42 -0.05
CA MET A 175 -11.85 8.22 -1.05
C MET A 175 -11.33 7.94 -2.47
N GLN A 176 -10.05 8.19 -2.74
CA GLN A 176 -9.42 7.97 -4.04
C GLN A 176 -8.79 6.57 -4.17
N VAL A 177 -8.82 5.75 -3.13
CA VAL A 177 -8.20 4.41 -3.17
C VAL A 177 -8.73 3.54 -4.31
N GLY A 178 -10.02 3.65 -4.64
CA GLY A 178 -10.59 2.94 -5.79
C GLY A 178 -9.98 3.40 -7.12
N THR A 179 -9.77 4.71 -7.30
CA THR A 179 -9.11 5.29 -8.48
C THR A 179 -7.66 4.82 -8.60
N VAL A 180 -6.87 4.95 -7.53
CA VAL A 180 -5.45 4.53 -7.55
C VAL A 180 -5.31 3.04 -7.83
N LEU A 181 -6.13 2.19 -7.18
CA LEU A 181 -6.11 0.76 -7.45
C LEU A 181 -6.46 0.45 -8.92
N THR A 182 -7.43 1.15 -9.49
CA THR A 182 -7.88 0.90 -10.88
C THR A 182 -6.87 1.40 -11.92
N GLU A 183 -6.25 2.56 -11.69
CA GLU A 183 -5.39 3.23 -12.68
C GLU A 183 -3.91 2.82 -12.61
N GLN A 184 -3.45 2.33 -11.46
CA GLN A 184 -2.02 2.10 -11.21
C GLN A 184 -1.68 0.70 -10.71
N VAL A 185 -2.67 -0.11 -10.31
CA VAL A 185 -2.42 -1.38 -9.61
C VAL A 185 -3.09 -2.59 -10.25
N LEU A 186 -4.31 -2.45 -10.76
CA LEU A 186 -5.07 -3.56 -11.35
C LEU A 186 -4.92 -3.60 -12.87
N ASP A 187 -4.81 -4.81 -13.43
CA ASP A 187 -4.83 -5.07 -14.87
C ASP A 187 -6.25 -4.94 -15.41
N GLN A 188 -6.65 -3.71 -15.72
CA GLN A 188 -7.93 -3.39 -16.35
C GLN A 188 -7.77 -3.32 -17.88
N PRO A 189 -8.74 -3.86 -18.65
CA PRO A 189 -8.72 -3.81 -20.11
C PRO A 189 -8.99 -2.41 -20.69
#